data_AF-A0A2V6BT62-F1
#
_entry.id   AF-A0A2V6BT62-F1
#
_cell.length_a   1.000
_cell.length_b   1.000
_cell.length_c   1.000
_cell.angle_alpha   90.00
_cell.angle_beta   90.00
_cell.angle_gamma   90.00
#
_symmetry.space_group_name_H-M   'P 1'
#
loop_
_entity.id
_entity.type
_entity.pdbx_description
1 polymer ?
#
loop_
_entity_poly.entity_id
_entity_poly.type
_entity_poly.pdbx_seq_one_letter_code
_entity_poly.pdbx_strand_id
1 'polypeptide(L)'
;MNAPSDTPPPLQAAGPALSPGRTLRRLFLTLFLRGRSSRGLRKESAPKSVGSKLALALVFYALFGMFALFFLQQPVFALSVYLHAMTLVFLGMFVAASAGEVLFNKDEADILMHRPVTPRALLWAKIGVLTEVSLWLAGAFNLTGFFVGIGGKDGGWLFPIAHAISTIMEALFCTGTVVLVYQLCLRWFGRERLDGLMTTAQVFVAVAAVVAGQVVPRLLIRISGTIKFNPGSWWIGLLPPAWFAGFDDALAGRGIRSSWALAGFGLAATAVVLWLAFGKLARDYETGLQTLNEASAIRSQRRAGRRWVDVLVHVPPLRWWLRDPVVRASFLLSAAYLVRDRDVKLRIYPGLAPMLVMPFIFL
;
A
#
# COMPACT_ATOMS: atom_id res chain seq x y z
N MET A 1 55.78 11.31 -39.56
CA MET A 1 54.86 11.84 -38.53
C MET A 1 53.44 11.53 -38.97
N ASN A 2 52.84 10.45 -38.44
CA ASN A 2 51.47 10.07 -38.76
C ASN A 2 50.56 10.62 -37.66
N ALA A 3 49.64 11.52 -38.03
CA ALA A 3 48.63 12.02 -37.11
C ALA A 3 47.57 10.93 -36.85
N PRO A 4 47.17 10.68 -35.60
CA PRO A 4 46.10 9.75 -35.30
C PRO A 4 44.75 10.36 -35.68
N SER A 5 43.97 9.62 -36.47
CA SER A 5 42.60 9.95 -36.83
C SER A 5 41.66 9.72 -35.65
N ASP A 6 41.36 10.77 -34.89
CA ASP A 6 40.28 10.78 -33.90
C ASP A 6 38.93 10.82 -34.62
N THR A 7 38.44 9.65 -35.03
CA THR A 7 37.03 9.48 -35.39
C THR A 7 36.29 8.99 -34.14
N PRO A 8 35.29 9.72 -33.62
CA PRO A 8 34.51 9.25 -32.49
C PRO A 8 33.77 7.96 -32.88
N PRO A 9 33.65 6.98 -31.96
CA PRO A 9 32.97 5.73 -32.27
C PRO A 9 31.53 5.99 -32.71
N PRO A 10 31.01 5.24 -33.71
CA PRO A 10 29.64 5.41 -34.17
C PRO A 10 28.67 5.23 -33.01
N LEU A 11 27.77 6.19 -32.83
CA LEU A 11 26.70 6.13 -31.83
C LEU A 11 25.96 4.80 -32.00
N GLN A 12 26.00 3.95 -30.97
CA GLN A 12 25.26 2.69 -30.95
C GLN A 12 23.81 2.96 -31.35
N ALA A 13 23.36 2.27 -32.40
CA ALA A 13 22.01 2.37 -32.89
C ALA A 13 21.03 2.19 -31.72
N ALA A 14 20.25 3.24 -31.43
CA ALA A 14 19.25 3.20 -30.39
C ALA A 14 18.32 2.01 -30.67
N GLY A 15 18.24 1.07 -29.72
CA GLY A 15 17.32 -0.07 -29.82
C GLY A 15 15.89 0.39 -30.13
N PRO A 16 15.04 -0.50 -30.67
CA PRO A 16 13.72 -0.13 -31.19
C PRO A 16 12.96 0.74 -30.18
N ALA A 17 12.54 1.93 -30.62
CA ALA A 17 11.88 2.91 -29.77
C ALA A 17 10.65 2.27 -29.12
N LEU A 18 10.71 2.09 -27.80
CA LEU A 18 9.60 1.52 -27.04
C LEU A 18 8.38 2.45 -27.17
N SER A 19 7.20 1.85 -27.35
CA SER A 19 5.94 2.60 -27.37
C SER A 19 5.86 3.54 -26.15
N PRO A 20 5.37 4.79 -26.29
CA PRO A 20 5.38 5.79 -25.22
C PRO A 20 4.84 5.27 -23.89
N GLY A 21 3.76 4.47 -23.90
CA GLY A 21 3.18 3.88 -22.69
C GLY A 21 4.09 2.86 -21.98
N ARG A 22 4.86 2.04 -22.73
CA ARG A 22 5.84 1.10 -22.15
C ARG A 22 7.02 1.84 -21.53
N THR A 23 7.48 2.90 -22.19
CA THR A 23 8.54 3.78 -21.66
C THR A 23 8.08 4.46 -20.38
N LEU A 24 6.85 4.97 -20.36
CA LEU A 24 6.26 5.60 -19.18
C LEU A 24 6.06 4.61 -18.03
N ARG A 25 5.56 3.41 -18.30
CA ARG A 25 5.44 2.34 -17.29
C ARG A 25 6.80 1.97 -16.71
N ARG A 26 7.84 1.79 -17.55
CA ARG A 26 9.20 1.53 -17.06
C ARG A 26 9.76 2.69 -16.22
N LEU A 27 9.51 3.93 -16.64
CA LEU A 27 9.92 5.12 -15.89
C LEU A 27 9.27 5.14 -14.50
N PHE A 28 7.93 5.02 -14.44
CA PHE A 28 7.19 5.03 -13.18
C PHE A 28 7.53 3.84 -12.29
N LEU A 29 7.72 2.65 -12.87
CA LEU A 29 8.21 1.49 -12.15
C LEU A 29 9.59 1.77 -11.55
N THR A 30 10.49 2.38 -12.32
CA THR A 30 11.83 2.74 -11.85
C THR A 30 11.77 3.78 -10.74
N LEU A 31 10.91 4.80 -10.85
CA LEU A 31 10.70 5.83 -9.83
C LEU A 31 10.10 5.24 -8.56
N PHE A 32 9.02 4.45 -8.70
CA PHE A 32 8.37 3.72 -7.61
C PHE A 32 9.38 2.88 -6.83
N LEU A 33 10.15 2.08 -7.56
CA LEU A 33 11.16 1.21 -7.00
C LEU A 33 12.32 2.01 -6.38
N ARG A 34 12.74 3.11 -7.00
CA ARG A 34 13.87 3.92 -6.50
C ARG A 34 13.55 4.58 -5.16
N GLY A 35 12.28 4.84 -4.87
CA GLY A 35 11.85 5.54 -3.66
C GLY A 35 12.49 6.93 -3.55
N ARG A 36 12.14 7.70 -2.53
CA ARG A 36 12.78 8.99 -2.21
C ARG A 36 14.23 8.86 -1.70
N SER A 37 14.98 7.84 -2.11
CA SER A 37 16.42 7.76 -1.79
C SER A 37 17.19 8.72 -2.69
N SER A 38 17.14 10.00 -2.33
CA SER A 38 18.03 11.08 -2.77
C SER A 38 19.43 10.91 -2.16
N ARG A 39 19.97 9.69 -2.13
CA ARG A 39 21.36 9.41 -1.73
C ARG A 39 22.11 8.79 -2.90
N GLY A 40 22.74 9.67 -3.67
CA GLY A 40 23.80 9.31 -4.61
C GLY A 40 23.31 9.02 -6.02
N LEU A 41 23.75 9.86 -6.96
CA LEU A 41 23.73 9.64 -8.40
C LEU A 41 24.68 8.47 -8.78
N ARG A 42 24.38 7.24 -8.36
CA ARG A 42 25.06 6.04 -8.88
C ARG A 42 24.12 5.28 -9.80
N LYS A 43 24.32 5.46 -11.10
CA LYS A 43 23.60 4.80 -12.21
C LYS A 43 23.80 3.27 -12.20
N GLU A 44 24.87 2.79 -11.57
CA GLU A 44 25.29 1.39 -11.55
C GLU A 44 24.57 0.52 -10.50
N SER A 45 24.01 1.12 -9.45
CA SER A 45 23.24 0.42 -8.40
C SER A 45 21.72 0.48 -8.61
N ALA A 46 21.29 0.78 -9.85
CA ALA A 46 19.89 0.67 -10.23
C ALA A 46 19.51 -0.84 -10.34
N PRO A 47 18.63 -1.35 -9.47
CA PRO A 47 18.27 -2.76 -9.47
C PRO A 47 17.51 -3.10 -10.75
N LYS A 48 17.89 -4.25 -11.30
CA LYS A 48 17.48 -4.71 -12.63
C LYS A 48 16.07 -5.29 -12.66
N SER A 49 15.43 -5.56 -11.51
CA SER A 49 14.08 -6.10 -11.42
C SER A 49 13.28 -5.58 -10.21
N VAL A 50 11.95 -5.53 -10.37
CA VAL A 50 10.95 -5.24 -9.32
C VAL A 50 11.17 -6.16 -8.11
N GLY A 51 11.35 -7.46 -8.39
CA GLY A 51 11.55 -8.48 -7.38
C GLY A 51 12.82 -8.28 -6.55
N SER A 52 13.95 -7.83 -7.14
CA SER A 52 15.19 -7.62 -6.38
C SER A 52 15.09 -6.50 -5.35
N LYS A 53 14.26 -5.48 -5.60
CA LYS A 53 14.05 -4.36 -4.69
C LYS A 53 12.96 -4.59 -3.66
N LEU A 54 11.89 -5.26 -4.09
CA LEU A 54 10.82 -5.69 -3.21
C LEU A 54 11.19 -6.98 -2.46
N ALA A 55 12.34 -7.61 -2.74
CA ALA A 55 12.73 -8.91 -2.18
C ALA A 55 12.54 -8.97 -0.66
N LEU A 56 13.03 -7.97 0.06
CA LEU A 56 12.87 -7.91 1.52
C LEU A 56 11.38 -7.82 1.92
N ALA A 57 10.60 -6.96 1.25
CA ALA A 57 9.17 -6.83 1.51
C ALA A 57 8.40 -8.12 1.18
N LEU A 58 8.73 -8.77 0.05
CA LEU A 58 8.15 -10.04 -0.37
C LEU A 58 8.47 -11.15 0.63
N VAL A 59 9.71 -11.20 1.13
CA VAL A 59 10.12 -12.15 2.18
C VAL A 59 9.33 -11.91 3.47
N PHE A 60 9.17 -10.66 3.91
CA PHE A 60 8.34 -10.36 5.09
C PHE A 60 6.87 -10.75 4.87
N TYR A 61 6.30 -10.44 3.71
CA TYR A 61 4.92 -10.80 3.40
C TYR A 61 4.74 -12.33 3.37
N ALA A 62 5.66 -13.06 2.76
CA ALA A 62 5.65 -14.52 2.77
C ALA A 62 5.82 -15.11 4.17
N LEU A 63 6.66 -14.50 5.02
CA LEU A 63 6.83 -14.92 6.42
C LEU A 63 5.53 -14.74 7.22
N PHE A 64 4.83 -13.61 7.06
CA PHE A 64 3.51 -13.43 7.67
C PHE A 64 2.46 -14.37 7.07
N GLY A 65 2.55 -14.67 5.78
CA GLY A 65 1.74 -15.69 5.10
C GLY A 65 1.87 -17.08 5.71
N MET A 66 3.03 -17.40 6.30
CA MET A 66 3.31 -18.69 6.92
C MET A 66 2.39 -19.00 8.12
N PHE A 67 1.75 -18.01 8.72
CA PHE A 67 0.72 -18.23 9.74
C PHE A 67 -0.49 -19.04 9.23
N ALA A 68 -0.66 -19.15 7.91
CA ALA A 68 -1.63 -20.06 7.31
C ALA A 68 -1.42 -21.53 7.75
N LEU A 69 -0.21 -21.94 8.14
CA LEU A 69 0.08 -23.30 8.60
C LEU A 69 -0.75 -23.71 9.83
N PHE A 70 -1.15 -22.76 10.69
CA PHE A 70 -2.02 -23.03 11.83
C PHE A 70 -3.43 -23.51 11.44
N PHE A 71 -3.80 -23.34 10.18
CA PHE A 71 -5.12 -23.70 9.65
C PHE A 71 -5.13 -25.02 8.86
N LEU A 72 -4.04 -25.82 8.86
CA LEU A 72 -3.95 -27.10 8.12
C LEU A 72 -5.14 -28.04 8.35
N GLN A 73 -5.70 -28.05 9.56
CA GLN A 73 -6.78 -28.95 9.99
C GLN A 73 -8.16 -28.28 10.05
N GLN A 74 -8.27 -27.06 9.52
CA GLN A 74 -9.50 -26.26 9.51
C GLN A 74 -10.19 -26.34 8.14
N PRO A 75 -11.50 -26.02 8.05
CA PRO A 75 -12.19 -25.98 6.77
C PRO A 75 -11.60 -24.90 5.86
N VAL A 76 -11.65 -25.15 4.55
CA VAL A 76 -11.09 -24.26 3.51
C VAL A 76 -11.61 -22.83 3.66
N PHE A 77 -12.90 -22.66 3.92
CA PHE A 77 -13.50 -21.35 4.15
C PHE A 77 -12.83 -20.56 5.28
N ALA A 78 -12.48 -21.20 6.40
CA ALA A 78 -11.84 -20.52 7.53
C ALA A 78 -10.40 -20.07 7.19
N LEU A 79 -9.65 -20.92 6.49
CA LEU A 79 -8.33 -20.59 5.96
C LEU A 79 -8.41 -19.40 5.00
N SER A 80 -9.31 -19.45 4.03
CA SER A 80 -9.47 -18.38 3.02
C SER A 80 -9.93 -17.08 3.64
N VAL A 81 -10.88 -17.08 4.60
CA VAL A 81 -11.29 -15.86 5.31
C VAL A 81 -10.09 -15.22 6.02
N TYR A 82 -9.25 -16.03 6.68
CA TYR A 82 -8.05 -15.53 7.34
C TYR A 82 -7.06 -14.92 6.34
N LEU A 83 -6.74 -15.65 5.28
CA LEU A 83 -5.79 -15.24 4.25
C LEU A 83 -6.22 -13.95 3.55
N HIS A 84 -7.48 -13.87 3.10
CA HIS A 84 -8.02 -12.66 2.50
C HIS A 84 -8.09 -11.51 3.52
N ALA A 85 -8.50 -11.75 4.77
CA ALA A 85 -8.56 -10.68 5.77
C ALA A 85 -7.20 -10.05 6.03
N MET A 86 -6.16 -10.88 6.17
CA MET A 86 -4.80 -10.37 6.36
C MET A 86 -4.24 -9.75 5.08
N THR A 87 -4.49 -10.34 3.92
CA THR A 87 -4.08 -9.78 2.63
C THR A 87 -4.68 -8.40 2.43
N LEU A 88 -6.00 -8.23 2.64
CA LEU A 88 -6.69 -6.96 2.54
C LEU A 88 -6.07 -5.88 3.45
N VAL A 89 -5.76 -6.24 4.70
CA VAL A 89 -5.19 -5.31 5.69
C VAL A 89 -3.76 -4.90 5.31
N PHE A 90 -2.87 -5.86 5.07
CA PHE A 90 -1.45 -5.59 4.78
C PHE A 90 -1.30 -4.91 3.41
N LEU A 91 -1.96 -5.44 2.38
CA LEU A 91 -1.95 -4.85 1.05
C LEU A 91 -2.60 -3.46 1.08
N GLY A 92 -3.75 -3.32 1.74
CA GLY A 92 -4.44 -2.05 1.88
C GLY A 92 -3.57 -1.00 2.55
N MET A 93 -2.82 -1.38 3.60
CA MET A 93 -1.85 -0.49 4.26
C MET A 93 -0.72 -0.07 3.32
N PHE A 94 -0.15 -1.01 2.57
CA PHE A 94 0.94 -0.72 1.62
C PHE A 94 0.48 0.20 0.48
N VAL A 95 -0.68 -0.10 -0.12
CA VAL A 95 -1.26 0.71 -1.19
C VAL A 95 -1.65 2.09 -0.65
N ALA A 96 -2.23 2.17 0.54
CA ALA A 96 -2.56 3.44 1.21
C ALA A 96 -1.30 4.31 1.44
N ALA A 97 -0.21 3.70 1.90
CA ALA A 97 1.07 4.40 2.12
C ALA A 97 1.68 4.93 0.82
N SER A 98 1.59 4.15 -0.25
CA SER A 98 2.24 4.45 -1.54
C SER A 98 1.38 5.28 -2.50
N ALA A 99 0.06 5.24 -2.38
CA ALA A 99 -0.87 5.92 -3.28
C ALA A 99 -0.64 7.44 -3.32
N GLY A 100 -0.40 8.07 -2.16
CA GLY A 100 -0.16 9.51 -2.06
C GLY A 100 1.21 9.98 -2.58
N GLU A 101 2.14 9.06 -2.79
CA GLU A 101 3.45 9.30 -3.39
C GLU A 101 3.47 9.05 -4.88
N VAL A 102 2.84 7.96 -5.30
CA VAL A 102 2.98 7.41 -6.65
C VAL A 102 1.89 7.96 -7.56
N LEU A 103 0.66 8.04 -7.08
CA LEU A 103 -0.46 8.45 -7.92
C LEU A 103 -0.49 9.98 -8.10
N PHE A 104 -0.15 10.75 -7.06
CA PHE A 104 -0.30 12.22 -7.03
C PHE A 104 0.96 12.98 -6.60
N ASN A 105 2.13 12.63 -7.14
CA ASN A 105 3.33 13.45 -6.92
C ASN A 105 3.19 14.83 -7.59
N LYS A 106 3.35 15.90 -6.81
CA LYS A 106 3.26 17.29 -7.31
C LYS A 106 4.47 17.67 -8.17
N ASP A 107 5.64 17.15 -7.83
CA ASP A 107 6.90 17.49 -8.49
C ASP A 107 6.96 16.87 -9.91
N GLU A 108 6.13 15.86 -10.18
CA GLU A 108 6.01 15.22 -11.50
C GLU A 108 5.20 16.06 -12.50
N ALA A 109 4.18 16.79 -12.03
CA ALA A 109 3.37 17.63 -12.92
C ALA A 109 4.23 18.76 -13.49
N ASP A 110 5.06 19.40 -12.67
CA ASP A 110 5.93 20.49 -13.09
C ASP A 110 7.01 20.05 -14.10
N ILE A 111 7.46 18.79 -14.02
CA ILE A 111 8.51 18.24 -14.89
C ILE A 111 7.95 17.55 -16.14
N LEU A 112 6.77 16.92 -16.05
CA LEU A 112 6.23 16.09 -17.14
C LEU A 112 5.13 16.79 -17.94
N MET A 113 4.46 17.83 -17.43
CA MET A 113 3.40 18.52 -18.18
C MET A 113 3.91 19.30 -19.40
N HIS A 114 5.19 19.66 -19.44
CA HIS A 114 5.79 20.30 -20.62
C HIS A 114 6.22 19.30 -21.71
N ARG A 115 6.02 17.99 -21.49
CA ARG A 115 6.29 16.93 -22.48
C ARG A 115 4.97 16.50 -23.14
N PRO A 116 4.98 16.05 -24.41
CA PRO A 116 3.78 15.59 -25.11
C PRO A 116 3.34 14.20 -24.61
N VAL A 117 3.00 14.09 -23.32
CA VAL A 117 2.48 12.88 -22.68
C VAL A 117 1.05 13.17 -22.26
N THR A 118 0.10 12.39 -22.77
CA THR A 118 -1.31 12.59 -22.40
C THR A 118 -1.52 12.24 -20.92
N PRO A 119 -2.31 13.02 -20.16
CA PRO A 119 -2.61 12.74 -18.75
C PRO A 119 -3.18 11.32 -18.53
N ARG A 120 -3.94 10.82 -19.50
CA ARG A 120 -4.47 9.45 -19.51
C ARG A 120 -3.34 8.41 -19.55
N ALA A 121 -2.34 8.56 -20.42
CA ALA A 121 -1.22 7.61 -20.49
C ALA A 121 -0.42 7.59 -19.18
N LEU A 122 -0.27 8.75 -18.52
CA LEU A 122 0.37 8.89 -17.22
C LEU A 122 -0.40 8.18 -16.12
N LEU A 123 -1.72 8.36 -16.07
CA LEU A 123 -2.58 7.67 -15.12
C LEU A 123 -2.52 6.14 -15.30
N TRP A 124 -2.66 5.64 -16.54
CA TRP A 124 -2.62 4.21 -16.84
C TRP A 124 -1.26 3.57 -16.48
N ALA A 125 -0.16 4.28 -16.71
CA ALA A 125 1.15 3.78 -16.33
C ALA A 125 1.30 3.64 -14.80
N LYS A 126 0.83 4.64 -14.03
CA LYS A 126 0.88 4.61 -12.56
C LYS A 126 -0.01 3.53 -11.98
N ILE A 127 -1.22 3.38 -12.49
CA ILE A 127 -2.14 2.32 -12.09
C ILE A 127 -1.54 0.96 -12.40
N GLY A 128 -0.98 0.77 -13.60
CA GLY A 128 -0.32 -0.48 -13.98
C GLY A 128 0.80 -0.87 -13.03
N VAL A 129 1.63 0.09 -12.61
CA VAL A 129 2.71 -0.13 -11.63
C VAL A 129 2.15 -0.47 -10.24
N LEU A 130 1.15 0.27 -9.77
CA LEU A 130 0.54 0.05 -8.46
C LEU A 130 -0.12 -1.32 -8.38
N THR A 131 -0.87 -1.71 -9.41
CA THR A 131 -1.49 -3.03 -9.53
C THR A 131 -0.43 -4.13 -9.63
N GLU A 132 0.61 -3.95 -10.43
CA GLU A 132 1.69 -4.94 -10.58
C GLU A 132 2.36 -5.23 -9.23
N VAL A 133 2.74 -4.18 -8.50
CA VAL A 133 3.36 -4.33 -7.18
C VAL A 133 2.39 -4.96 -6.18
N SER A 134 1.11 -4.56 -6.22
CA SER A 134 0.08 -5.10 -5.34
C SER A 134 -0.13 -6.60 -5.55
N LEU A 135 -0.10 -7.07 -6.80
CA LEU A 135 -0.19 -8.49 -7.15
C LEU A 135 1.02 -9.28 -6.66
N TRP A 136 2.24 -8.74 -6.78
CA TRP A 136 3.44 -9.38 -6.23
C TRP A 136 3.37 -9.54 -4.71
N LEU A 137 2.92 -8.51 -3.99
CA LEU A 137 2.77 -8.55 -2.53
C LEU A 137 1.66 -9.53 -2.11
N ALA A 138 0.50 -9.48 -2.76
CA ALA A 138 -0.62 -10.38 -2.48
C ALA A 138 -0.24 -11.84 -2.75
N GLY A 139 0.44 -12.12 -3.86
CA GLY A 139 0.94 -13.45 -4.19
C GLY A 139 1.98 -13.96 -3.20
N ALA A 140 2.91 -13.10 -2.76
CA ALA A 140 3.89 -13.46 -1.74
C ALA A 140 3.23 -13.78 -0.39
N PHE A 141 2.24 -12.99 0.04
CA PHE A 141 1.51 -13.24 1.27
C PHE A 141 0.72 -14.55 1.25
N ASN A 142 0.03 -14.84 0.14
CA ASN A 142 -0.79 -16.03 0.01
C ASN A 142 0.00 -17.28 -0.43
N LEU A 143 1.31 -17.18 -0.58
CA LEU A 143 2.16 -18.26 -1.10
C LEU A 143 2.01 -19.55 -0.30
N THR A 144 2.08 -19.47 1.04
CA THR A 144 1.87 -20.63 1.90
C THR A 144 0.42 -21.12 1.85
N GLY A 145 -0.54 -20.20 1.75
CA GLY A 145 -1.97 -20.50 1.63
C GLY A 145 -2.30 -21.40 0.46
N PHE A 146 -1.67 -21.18 -0.71
CA PHE A 146 -1.86 -22.02 -1.91
C PHE A 146 -1.59 -23.50 -1.62
N PHE A 147 -0.55 -23.82 -0.85
CA PHE A 147 -0.20 -25.20 -0.53
C PHE A 147 -1.03 -25.77 0.63
N VAL A 148 -1.30 -24.95 1.65
CA VAL A 148 -2.06 -25.37 2.84
C VAL A 148 -3.48 -25.77 2.47
N GLY A 149 -4.14 -25.02 1.58
CA GLY A 149 -5.52 -25.33 1.22
C GLY A 149 -5.70 -26.61 0.39
N ILE A 150 -4.64 -27.14 -0.22
CA ILE A 150 -4.67 -28.48 -0.84
C ILE A 150 -4.82 -29.58 0.22
N GLY A 151 -4.14 -29.41 1.36
CA GLY A 151 -4.16 -30.37 2.48
C GLY A 151 -5.31 -30.17 3.47
N GLY A 152 -6.20 -29.19 3.23
CA GLY A 152 -7.33 -28.91 4.11
C GLY A 152 -8.41 -30.00 4.06
N LYS A 153 -9.23 -30.09 5.12
CA LYS A 153 -10.26 -31.14 5.27
C LYS A 153 -11.25 -31.26 4.11
N ASP A 154 -11.57 -30.13 3.48
CA ASP A 154 -12.49 -30.02 2.35
C ASP A 154 -11.76 -29.54 1.07
N GLY A 155 -10.43 -29.53 1.10
CA GLY A 155 -9.59 -28.99 0.03
C GLY A 155 -9.36 -29.98 -1.09
N GLY A 156 -9.33 -29.47 -2.33
CA GLY A 156 -8.99 -30.24 -3.52
C GLY A 156 -7.82 -29.64 -4.31
N TRP A 157 -7.34 -30.35 -5.32
CA TRP A 157 -6.28 -29.88 -6.24
C TRP A 157 -6.64 -28.59 -7.00
N LEU A 158 -7.93 -28.23 -7.07
CA LEU A 158 -8.41 -26.99 -7.66
C LEU A 158 -8.23 -25.76 -6.75
N PHE A 159 -7.95 -25.97 -5.45
CA PHE A 159 -7.84 -24.88 -4.48
C PHE A 159 -6.79 -23.83 -4.85
N PRO A 160 -5.55 -24.16 -5.25
CA PRO A 160 -4.55 -23.15 -5.58
C PRO A 160 -4.97 -22.25 -6.74
N ILE A 161 -5.69 -22.82 -7.72
CA ILE A 161 -6.18 -22.08 -8.89
C ILE A 161 -7.33 -21.16 -8.49
N ALA A 162 -8.31 -21.68 -7.74
CA ALA A 162 -9.42 -20.89 -7.21
C ALA A 162 -8.91 -19.73 -6.35
N HIS A 163 -8.00 -20.04 -5.42
CA HIS A 163 -7.39 -19.06 -4.52
C HIS A 163 -6.51 -18.04 -5.27
N ALA A 164 -5.86 -18.43 -6.36
CA ALA A 164 -5.09 -17.47 -7.17
C ALA A 164 -6.02 -16.46 -7.84
N ILE A 165 -7.16 -16.91 -8.37
CA ILE A 165 -8.15 -16.03 -9.00
C ILE A 165 -8.78 -15.10 -7.96
N SER A 166 -9.19 -15.62 -6.80
CA SER A 166 -9.76 -14.80 -5.72
C SER A 166 -8.75 -13.79 -5.17
N THR A 167 -7.47 -14.17 -5.02
CA THR A 167 -6.38 -13.27 -4.58
C THR A 167 -6.15 -12.15 -5.59
N ILE A 168 -6.17 -12.44 -6.90
CA ILE A 168 -6.06 -11.42 -7.94
C ILE A 168 -7.26 -10.46 -7.86
N MET A 169 -8.47 -11.01 -7.72
CA MET A 169 -9.70 -10.23 -7.61
C MET A 169 -9.67 -9.31 -6.38
N GLU A 170 -9.24 -9.84 -5.23
CA GLU A 170 -9.06 -9.09 -3.99
C GLU A 170 -8.02 -7.99 -4.12
N ALA A 171 -6.85 -8.29 -4.71
CA ALA A 171 -5.79 -7.31 -4.89
C ALA A 171 -6.25 -6.13 -5.76
N LEU A 172 -7.03 -6.41 -6.81
CA LEU A 172 -7.65 -5.39 -7.65
C LEU A 172 -8.70 -4.58 -6.88
N PHE A 173 -9.59 -5.26 -6.14
CA PHE A 173 -10.60 -4.62 -5.29
C PHE A 173 -9.96 -3.68 -4.24
N CYS A 174 -8.95 -4.17 -3.53
CA CYS A 174 -8.22 -3.43 -2.52
C CYS A 174 -7.56 -2.19 -3.12
N THR A 175 -6.81 -2.38 -4.22
CA THR A 175 -6.13 -1.28 -4.91
C THR A 175 -7.12 -0.23 -5.40
N GLY A 176 -8.21 -0.63 -6.06
CA GLY A 176 -9.25 0.27 -6.54
C GLY A 176 -9.95 1.03 -5.40
N THR A 177 -10.24 0.35 -4.29
CA THR A 177 -10.88 0.96 -3.11
C THR A 177 -9.99 2.03 -2.50
N VAL A 178 -8.69 1.75 -2.30
CA VAL A 178 -7.76 2.73 -1.74
C VAL A 178 -7.63 3.95 -2.67
N VAL A 179 -7.54 3.74 -3.98
CA VAL A 179 -7.49 4.83 -4.97
C VAL A 179 -8.76 5.70 -4.91
N LEU A 180 -9.94 5.08 -4.81
CA LEU A 180 -11.22 5.79 -4.69
C LEU A 180 -11.31 6.59 -3.40
N VAL A 181 -10.95 5.99 -2.26
CA VAL A 181 -10.92 6.67 -0.97
C VAL A 181 -9.96 7.86 -1.03
N TYR A 182 -8.78 7.68 -1.62
CA TYR A 182 -7.82 8.76 -1.81
C TYR A 182 -8.42 9.91 -2.64
N GLN A 183 -9.05 9.59 -3.77
CA GLN A 183 -9.69 10.59 -4.63
C GLN A 183 -10.83 11.33 -3.92
N LEU A 184 -11.69 10.61 -3.21
CA LEU A 184 -12.82 11.18 -2.46
C LEU A 184 -12.30 12.13 -1.36
N CYS A 185 -11.28 11.70 -0.63
CA CYS A 185 -10.66 12.49 0.42
C CYS A 185 -9.96 13.74 -0.14
N LEU A 186 -9.32 13.65 -1.32
CA LEU A 186 -8.73 14.82 -1.98
C LEU A 186 -9.81 15.87 -2.32
N ARG A 187 -10.96 15.42 -2.84
CA ARG A 187 -12.06 16.30 -3.22
C ARG A 187 -12.68 17.04 -2.04
N TRP A 188 -12.76 16.41 -0.86
CA TRP A 188 -13.45 16.98 0.31
C TRP A 188 -12.53 17.62 1.35
N PHE A 189 -11.37 17.04 1.64
CA PHE A 189 -10.55 17.44 2.78
C PHE A 189 -9.26 18.20 2.41
N GLY A 190 -8.85 18.13 1.14
CA GLY A 190 -7.55 18.62 0.69
C GLY A 190 -6.40 17.70 1.13
N ARG A 191 -5.31 17.70 0.36
CA ARG A 191 -4.19 16.74 0.47
C ARG A 191 -3.56 16.66 1.86
N GLU A 192 -3.34 17.80 2.53
CA GLU A 192 -2.68 17.82 3.85
C GLU A 192 -3.47 17.06 4.93
N ARG A 193 -4.80 17.16 4.92
CA ARG A 193 -5.66 16.46 5.88
C ARG A 193 -5.75 14.97 5.57
N LEU A 194 -5.71 14.62 4.28
CA LEU A 194 -5.68 13.24 3.82
C LEU A 194 -4.41 12.53 4.28
N ASP A 195 -3.25 13.16 4.13
CA ASP A 195 -1.97 12.60 4.58
C ASP A 195 -2.00 12.35 6.10
N GLY A 196 -2.60 13.26 6.87
CA GLY A 196 -2.85 13.06 8.30
C GLY A 196 -3.77 11.88 8.60
N LEU A 197 -4.92 11.78 7.91
CA LEU A 197 -5.90 10.71 8.09
C LEU A 197 -5.32 9.33 7.72
N MET A 198 -4.56 9.23 6.64
CA MET A 198 -3.85 8.02 6.22
C MET A 198 -2.86 7.56 7.29
N THR A 199 -2.08 8.50 7.82
CA THR A 199 -1.12 8.20 8.90
C THR A 199 -1.85 7.71 10.16
N THR A 200 -2.97 8.35 10.53
CA THR A 200 -3.79 7.92 11.69
C THR A 200 -4.41 6.54 11.45
N ALA A 201 -4.92 6.27 10.26
CA ALA A 201 -5.46 4.95 9.90
C ALA A 201 -4.38 3.86 9.96
N GLN A 202 -3.18 4.15 9.47
CA GLN A 202 -2.02 3.25 9.56
C GLN A 202 -1.64 2.96 11.01
N VAL A 203 -1.58 3.99 11.85
CA VAL A 203 -1.32 3.83 13.29
C VAL A 203 -2.39 2.96 13.95
N PHE A 204 -3.67 3.22 13.67
CA PHE A 204 -4.77 2.44 14.23
C PHE A 204 -4.69 0.96 13.83
N VAL A 205 -4.43 0.69 12.55
CA VAL A 205 -4.28 -0.69 12.05
C VAL A 205 -3.03 -1.36 12.64
N ALA A 206 -1.91 -0.65 12.78
CA ALA A 206 -0.71 -1.19 13.42
C ALA A 206 -0.97 -1.58 14.88
N VAL A 207 -1.67 -0.73 15.64
CA VAL A 207 -2.08 -1.04 17.02
C VAL A 207 -3.04 -2.24 17.04
N ALA A 208 -4.05 -2.25 16.17
CA ALA A 208 -4.99 -3.36 16.07
C ALA A 208 -4.29 -4.68 15.72
N ALA A 209 -3.29 -4.65 14.83
CA ALA A 209 -2.50 -5.83 14.47
C ALA A 209 -1.68 -6.36 15.65
N VAL A 210 -1.09 -5.48 16.46
CA VAL A 210 -0.37 -5.88 17.69
C VAL A 210 -1.33 -6.51 18.69
N VAL A 211 -2.49 -5.87 18.93
CA VAL A 211 -3.52 -6.40 19.83
C VAL A 211 -4.04 -7.75 19.33
N ALA A 212 -4.37 -7.87 18.04
CA ALA A 212 -4.80 -9.11 17.41
C ALA A 212 -3.72 -10.20 17.54
N GLY A 213 -2.45 -9.87 17.33
CA GLY A 213 -1.33 -10.79 17.50
C GLY A 213 -1.19 -11.35 18.92
N GLN A 214 -1.68 -10.64 19.94
CA GLN A 214 -1.68 -11.12 21.33
C GLN A 214 -2.97 -11.88 21.68
N VAL A 215 -4.12 -11.43 21.19
CA VAL A 215 -5.44 -11.98 21.53
C VAL A 215 -5.73 -13.25 20.74
N VAL A 216 -5.42 -13.29 19.44
CA VAL A 216 -5.75 -14.40 18.54
C VAL A 216 -5.10 -15.72 18.99
N PRO A 217 -3.79 -15.80 19.31
CA PRO A 217 -3.20 -17.03 19.80
C PRO A 217 -3.82 -17.51 21.12
N ARG A 218 -4.15 -16.58 22.03
CA ARG A 218 -4.81 -16.90 23.30
C ARG A 218 -6.23 -17.44 23.08
N LEU A 219 -6.95 -16.91 22.09
CA LEU A 219 -8.26 -17.41 21.69
C LEU A 219 -8.15 -18.80 21.03
N LEU A 220 -7.17 -18.99 20.14
CA LEU A 220 -6.94 -20.25 19.44
C LEU A 220 -6.51 -21.39 20.39
N ILE A 221 -5.64 -21.11 21.36
CA ILE A 221 -5.27 -22.09 22.40
C ILE A 221 -6.48 -22.47 23.23
N ARG A 222 -7.37 -21.51 23.53
CA ARG A 222 -8.60 -21.74 24.30
C ARG A 222 -9.70 -22.45 23.50
N ILE A 223 -9.65 -22.38 22.18
CA ILE A 223 -10.58 -23.03 21.24
C ILE A 223 -9.85 -24.23 20.62
N SER A 224 -9.66 -25.31 21.38
CA SER A 224 -9.19 -26.61 20.84
C SER A 224 -10.25 -27.35 19.99
N GLY A 225 -11.24 -26.63 19.45
CA GLY A 225 -12.32 -27.15 18.62
C GLY A 225 -12.22 -26.69 17.17
N THR A 226 -12.99 -27.32 16.27
CA THR A 226 -13.14 -26.83 14.89
C THR A 226 -13.78 -25.44 14.93
N ILE A 227 -13.16 -24.45 14.27
CA ILE A 227 -13.73 -23.10 14.18
C ILE A 227 -14.98 -23.19 13.30
N LYS A 228 -16.14 -23.29 13.94
CA LYS A 228 -17.43 -23.26 13.25
C LYS A 228 -17.78 -21.79 13.00
N PHE A 229 -17.31 -21.24 11.89
CA PHE A 229 -17.98 -20.07 11.32
C PHE A 229 -19.39 -20.49 10.98
N ASN A 230 -20.40 -19.79 11.50
CA ASN A 230 -21.78 -20.05 11.11
C ASN A 230 -22.05 -19.28 9.81
N PRO A 231 -22.11 -19.92 8.64
CA PRO A 231 -22.32 -19.25 7.36
C PRO A 231 -23.68 -18.53 7.26
N GLY A 232 -24.60 -18.72 8.21
CA GLY A 232 -25.87 -18.00 8.30
C GLY A 232 -25.78 -16.61 8.98
N SER A 233 -24.61 -16.17 9.43
CA SER A 233 -24.47 -14.86 10.07
C SER A 233 -24.35 -13.75 9.02
N TRP A 234 -25.40 -12.92 8.91
CA TRP A 234 -25.51 -11.81 7.97
C TRP A 234 -24.31 -10.83 8.02
N TRP A 235 -23.67 -10.68 9.19
CA TRP A 235 -22.51 -9.81 9.37
C TRP A 235 -21.25 -10.32 8.66
N ILE A 236 -21.11 -11.64 8.47
CA ILE A 236 -19.98 -12.22 7.71
C ILE A 236 -20.09 -11.78 6.25
N GLY A 237 -21.32 -11.69 5.71
CA GLY A 237 -21.58 -11.16 4.37
C GLY A 237 -21.30 -9.67 4.20
N LEU A 238 -21.05 -8.92 5.27
CA LEU A 238 -20.63 -7.50 5.19
C LEU A 238 -19.11 -7.36 5.04
N LEU A 239 -18.34 -8.40 5.36
CA LEU A 239 -16.88 -8.35 5.38
C LEU A 239 -16.31 -8.69 4.00
N PRO A 240 -15.54 -7.79 3.35
CA PRO A 240 -14.94 -8.07 2.04
C PRO A 240 -14.14 -9.38 1.98
N PRO A 241 -13.34 -9.75 2.99
CA PRO A 241 -12.62 -11.02 3.00
C PRO A 241 -13.50 -12.26 2.86
N ALA A 242 -14.74 -12.21 3.37
CA ALA A 242 -15.67 -13.32 3.28
C ALA A 242 -16.22 -13.52 1.86
N TRP A 243 -16.26 -12.46 1.05
CA TRP A 243 -16.68 -12.56 -0.35
C TRP A 243 -15.66 -13.35 -1.18
N PHE A 244 -14.38 -13.04 -1.00
CA PHE A 244 -13.28 -13.75 -1.67
C PHE A 244 -13.10 -15.16 -1.12
N ALA A 245 -13.27 -15.36 0.19
CA ALA A 245 -13.27 -16.70 0.77
C ALA A 245 -14.45 -17.57 0.31
N GLY A 246 -15.62 -16.94 0.08
CA GLY A 246 -16.77 -17.59 -0.52
C GLY A 246 -16.49 -18.08 -1.95
N PHE A 247 -15.68 -17.34 -2.71
CA PHE A 247 -15.21 -17.78 -4.03
C PHE A 247 -14.36 -19.04 -3.94
N ASP A 248 -13.41 -19.09 -3.00
CA ASP A 248 -12.55 -20.26 -2.80
C ASP A 248 -13.35 -21.50 -2.40
N ASP A 249 -14.26 -21.35 -1.43
CA ASP A 249 -15.10 -22.46 -0.95
C ASP A 249 -16.15 -22.89 -2.00
N ALA A 250 -16.64 -21.97 -2.83
CA ALA A 250 -17.57 -22.28 -3.91
C ALA A 250 -16.93 -23.13 -5.01
N LEU A 251 -15.66 -22.85 -5.35
CA LEU A 251 -14.97 -23.46 -6.48
C LEU A 251 -14.12 -24.68 -6.11
N ALA A 252 -13.59 -24.71 -4.88
CA ALA A 252 -12.63 -25.73 -4.45
C ALA A 252 -12.95 -26.35 -3.07
N GLY A 253 -14.02 -25.89 -2.41
CA GLY A 253 -14.49 -26.40 -1.11
C GLY A 253 -15.84 -27.10 -1.22
N ARG A 254 -16.72 -26.85 -0.24
CA ARG A 254 -18.00 -27.56 -0.12
C ARG A 254 -19.09 -27.09 -1.07
N GLY A 255 -18.90 -25.95 -1.75
CA GLY A 255 -19.85 -25.47 -2.76
C GLY A 255 -21.22 -25.07 -2.19
N ILE A 256 -21.28 -24.61 -0.93
CA ILE A 256 -22.55 -24.27 -0.27
C ILE A 256 -23.20 -23.06 -0.98
N ARG A 257 -24.54 -23.01 -1.04
CA ARG A 257 -25.30 -21.92 -1.69
C ARG A 257 -24.91 -20.51 -1.18
N SER A 258 -24.58 -20.40 0.11
CA SER A 258 -24.08 -19.15 0.70
C SER A 258 -22.73 -18.73 0.12
N SER A 259 -21.83 -19.67 -0.16
CA SER A 259 -20.50 -19.41 -0.72
C SER A 259 -20.60 -18.86 -2.14
N TRP A 260 -21.53 -19.41 -2.95
CA TRP A 260 -21.84 -18.86 -4.28
C TRP A 260 -22.42 -17.43 -4.23
N ALA A 261 -23.29 -17.13 -3.27
CA ALA A 261 -23.81 -15.78 -3.08
C ALA A 261 -22.71 -14.78 -2.69
N LEU A 262 -21.81 -15.18 -1.79
CA LEU A 262 -20.64 -14.39 -1.37
C LEU A 262 -19.68 -14.14 -2.53
N ALA A 263 -19.40 -15.18 -3.33
CA ALA A 263 -18.55 -15.09 -4.52
C ALA A 263 -19.13 -14.11 -5.56
N GLY A 264 -20.45 -14.21 -5.81
CA GLY A 264 -21.16 -13.29 -6.71
C GLY A 264 -21.11 -11.84 -6.21
N PHE A 265 -21.27 -11.62 -4.91
CA PHE A 265 -21.14 -10.29 -4.31
C PHE A 265 -19.72 -9.75 -4.45
N GLY A 266 -18.69 -10.56 -4.19
CA GLY A 266 -17.28 -10.17 -4.36
C GLY A 266 -16.94 -9.76 -5.79
N LEU A 267 -17.42 -10.53 -6.77
CA LEU A 267 -17.24 -10.21 -8.19
C LEU A 267 -17.93 -8.89 -8.56
N ALA A 268 -19.19 -8.71 -8.16
CA ALA A 268 -19.95 -7.49 -8.43
C ALA A 268 -19.31 -6.26 -7.77
N ALA A 269 -18.93 -6.37 -6.49
CA ALA A 269 -18.26 -5.30 -5.75
C ALA A 269 -16.93 -4.92 -6.40
N THR A 270 -16.13 -5.91 -6.81
CA THR A 270 -14.87 -5.67 -7.53
C THR A 270 -15.12 -4.97 -8.86
N ALA A 271 -16.07 -5.42 -9.67
CA ALA A 271 -16.40 -4.80 -10.93
C ALA A 271 -16.84 -3.32 -10.76
N VAL A 272 -17.70 -3.04 -9.78
CA VAL A 272 -18.15 -1.67 -9.46
C VAL A 272 -16.99 -0.80 -9.02
N VAL A 273 -16.13 -1.31 -8.11
CA VAL A 273 -14.96 -0.56 -7.64
C VAL A 273 -14.00 -0.26 -8.79
N LEU A 274 -13.69 -1.23 -9.66
CA LEU A 274 -12.80 -0.99 -10.80
C LEU A 274 -13.42 -0.02 -11.81
N TRP A 275 -14.73 -0.11 -12.06
CA TRP A 275 -15.44 0.82 -12.92
C TRP A 275 -15.40 2.26 -12.38
N LEU A 276 -15.63 2.45 -11.08
CA LEU A 276 -15.51 3.76 -10.44
C LEU A 276 -14.06 4.24 -10.41
N ALA A 277 -13.13 3.39 -9.97
CA ALA A 277 -11.72 3.73 -9.75
C ALA A 277 -10.99 4.06 -11.05
N PHE A 278 -11.34 3.41 -12.16
CA PHE A 278 -10.64 3.61 -13.44
C PHE A 278 -11.48 4.39 -14.46
N GLY A 279 -12.79 4.18 -14.49
CA GLY A 279 -13.68 4.86 -15.44
C GLY A 279 -13.88 6.34 -15.11
N LYS A 280 -14.13 6.67 -13.83
CA LYS A 280 -14.34 8.06 -13.40
C LYS A 280 -13.03 8.80 -13.19
N LEU A 281 -12.01 8.13 -12.63
CA LEU A 281 -10.70 8.74 -12.42
C LEU A 281 -10.06 9.17 -13.73
N ALA A 282 -10.12 8.38 -14.81
CA ALA A 282 -9.55 8.77 -16.10
C ALA A 282 -10.20 10.02 -16.72
N ARG A 283 -11.46 10.31 -16.36
CA ARG A 283 -12.17 11.52 -16.80
C ARG A 283 -11.84 12.73 -15.92
N ASP A 284 -11.81 12.53 -14.60
CA ASP A 284 -11.63 13.62 -13.63
C ASP A 284 -10.14 13.96 -13.36
N TYR A 285 -9.19 13.08 -13.73
CA TYR A 285 -7.76 13.24 -13.43
C TYR A 285 -7.13 14.47 -14.09
N GLU A 286 -7.59 14.85 -15.28
CA GLU A 286 -7.10 16.03 -16.00
C GLU A 286 -7.46 17.33 -15.27
N THR A 287 -8.74 17.48 -14.90
CA THR A 287 -9.24 18.56 -14.04
C THR A 287 -8.65 18.53 -12.63
N GLY A 288 -8.44 17.33 -12.06
CA GLY A 288 -7.82 17.15 -10.75
C GLY A 288 -6.36 17.61 -10.72
N LEU A 289 -5.58 17.33 -11.76
CA LEU A 289 -4.20 17.81 -11.87
C LEU A 289 -4.13 19.33 -12.05
N GLN A 290 -5.00 19.90 -12.88
CA GLN A 290 -5.05 21.36 -13.12
C GLN A 290 -5.44 22.11 -11.83
N THR A 291 -6.47 21.66 -11.13
CA THR A 291 -6.91 22.26 -9.85
C THR A 291 -5.89 22.04 -8.73
N LEU A 292 -5.17 20.91 -8.68
CA LEU A 292 -4.07 20.70 -7.74
C LEU A 292 -2.89 21.66 -8.01
N ASN A 293 -2.62 21.99 -9.27
CA ASN A 293 -1.57 22.93 -9.62
C ASN A 293 -1.97 24.38 -9.27
N GLU A 294 -3.20 24.77 -9.59
CA GLU A 294 -3.75 26.09 -9.26
C GLU A 294 -3.94 26.30 -7.74
N ALA A 295 -4.40 25.29 -7.01
CA ALA A 295 -4.57 25.37 -5.55
C ALA A 295 -3.23 25.44 -4.79
N SER A 296 -2.13 24.96 -5.40
CA SER A 296 -0.78 25.05 -4.83
C SER A 296 -0.28 26.51 -4.74
N ALA A 297 -0.73 27.36 -5.66
CA ALA A 297 -0.34 28.78 -5.70
C ALA A 297 -0.96 29.62 -4.57
N ILE A 298 -2.08 29.18 -3.96
CA ILE A 298 -2.91 30.07 -3.12
C ILE A 298 -2.84 29.77 -1.61
N ARG A 299 -2.25 28.65 -1.13
CA ARG A 299 -2.46 28.24 0.29
C ARG A 299 -1.27 27.81 1.15
N SER A 300 -0.05 28.28 0.88
CA SER A 300 1.11 27.95 1.75
C SER A 300 1.24 28.73 3.07
N GLN A 301 0.27 29.59 3.43
CA GLN A 301 0.30 30.34 4.69
C GLN A 301 -0.40 29.57 5.83
N ARG A 302 0.22 28.49 6.35
CA ARG A 302 -0.25 27.85 7.60
C ARG A 302 0.74 28.07 8.75
N ARG A 303 0.56 29.22 9.41
CA ARG A 303 1.18 29.68 10.67
C ARG A 303 0.99 28.73 11.89
N ALA A 304 0.27 27.62 11.76
CA ALA A 304 -0.18 26.80 12.89
C ALA A 304 0.91 25.91 13.52
N GLY A 305 1.88 25.43 12.74
CA GLY A 305 2.94 24.54 13.24
C GLY A 305 3.94 25.22 14.18
N ARG A 306 4.18 26.53 14.01
CA ARG A 306 5.10 27.31 14.88
C ARG A 306 4.59 27.40 16.32
N ARG A 307 3.27 27.54 16.51
CA ARG A 307 2.67 27.81 17.84
C ARG A 307 2.93 26.70 18.86
N TRP A 308 2.89 25.44 18.46
CA TRP A 308 3.03 24.32 19.40
C TRP A 308 4.49 24.02 19.76
N VAL A 309 5.40 24.15 18.80
CA VAL A 309 6.85 23.97 19.04
C VAL A 309 7.39 25.11 19.91
N ASP A 310 6.93 26.35 19.69
CA ASP A 310 7.29 27.50 20.53
C ASP A 310 6.83 27.33 21.99
N VAL A 311 5.65 26.73 22.22
CA VAL A 311 5.14 26.41 23.56
C VAL A 311 5.93 25.27 24.20
N LEU A 312 6.32 24.24 23.43
CA LEU A 312 7.04 23.07 23.95
C LEU A 312 8.49 23.38 24.35
N VAL A 313 9.11 24.41 23.79
CA VAL A 313 10.44 24.85 24.23
C VAL A 313 10.42 25.52 25.61
N HIS A 314 9.24 25.91 26.10
CA HIS A 314 9.08 26.52 27.43
C HIS A 314 8.73 25.54 28.55
N VAL A 315 8.49 24.24 28.26
CA VAL A 315 8.24 23.25 29.32
C VAL A 315 9.52 22.81 30.05
N PRO A 316 9.42 22.41 31.34
CA PRO A 316 10.56 22.39 32.26
C PRO A 316 11.70 21.39 32.00
N PRO A 317 11.61 20.32 31.19
CA PRO A 317 12.82 19.59 30.82
C PRO A 317 13.57 20.26 29.64
N LEU A 318 12.83 20.76 28.64
CA LEU A 318 13.43 21.39 27.45
C LEU A 318 14.01 22.76 27.75
N ARG A 319 13.36 23.57 28.60
CA ARG A 319 13.87 24.90 28.98
C ARG A 319 15.22 24.82 29.70
N TRP A 320 15.46 23.74 30.42
CA TRP A 320 16.72 23.51 31.13
C TRP A 320 17.82 22.99 30.20
N TRP A 321 17.46 22.17 29.20
CA TRP A 321 18.38 21.64 28.20
C TRP A 321 18.74 22.66 27.10
N LEU A 322 17.80 23.53 26.71
CA LEU A 322 17.93 24.54 25.65
C LEU A 322 18.22 25.95 26.21
N ARG A 323 19.17 26.04 27.16
CA ARG A 323 19.57 27.32 27.78
C ARG A 323 20.30 28.27 26.81
N ASP A 324 21.04 27.72 25.86
CA ASP A 324 21.77 28.49 24.85
C ASP A 324 20.82 28.96 23.73
N PRO A 325 20.75 30.27 23.42
CA PRO A 325 19.92 30.79 22.33
C PRO A 325 20.23 30.18 20.95
N VAL A 326 21.47 29.79 20.68
CA VAL A 326 21.88 29.18 19.40
C VAL A 326 21.38 27.74 19.30
N VAL A 327 21.51 26.96 20.37
CA VAL A 327 20.98 25.58 20.45
C VAL A 327 19.45 25.61 20.35
N ARG A 328 18.81 26.57 20.99
CA ARG A 328 17.36 26.78 20.93
C ARG A 328 16.88 27.09 19.51
N ALA A 329 17.54 28.01 18.81
CA ALA A 329 17.21 28.34 17.43
C ALA A 329 17.44 27.15 16.48
N SER A 330 18.55 26.43 16.65
CA SER A 330 18.89 25.25 15.84
C SER A 330 17.92 24.09 16.06
N PHE A 331 17.48 23.88 17.30
CA PHE A 331 16.47 22.90 17.66
C PHE A 331 15.10 23.28 17.10
N LEU A 332 14.66 24.53 17.26
CA LEU A 332 13.40 25.02 16.68
C LEU A 332 13.37 24.87 15.16
N LEU A 333 14.49 25.17 14.51
CA LEU A 333 14.63 25.01 13.06
C LEU A 333 14.56 23.53 12.67
N SER A 334 15.33 22.67 13.33
CA SER A 334 15.35 21.22 13.06
C SER A 334 14.00 20.57 13.34
N ALA A 335 13.33 20.94 14.43
CA ALA A 335 11.99 20.49 14.77
C ALA A 335 10.97 20.99 13.74
N ALA A 336 11.07 22.25 13.29
CA ALA A 336 10.23 22.76 12.22
C ALA A 336 10.46 21.99 10.90
N TYR A 337 11.69 21.62 10.57
CA TYR A 337 11.99 20.76 9.43
C TYR A 337 11.39 19.37 9.59
N LEU A 338 11.58 18.69 10.73
CA LEU A 338 11.01 17.36 10.98
C LEU A 338 9.48 17.35 10.98
N VAL A 339 8.84 18.36 11.58
CA VAL A 339 7.38 18.48 11.65
C VAL A 339 6.79 18.88 10.29
N ARG A 340 7.58 19.49 9.42
CA ARG A 340 7.13 19.85 8.07
C ARG A 340 7.42 18.74 7.05
N ASP A 341 8.42 17.90 7.30
CA ASP A 341 8.77 16.79 6.43
C ASP A 341 7.76 15.63 6.59
N ARG A 342 7.12 15.30 5.48
CA ARG A 342 6.13 14.22 5.42
C ARG A 342 6.77 12.84 5.60
N ASP A 343 7.97 12.62 5.05
CA ASP A 343 8.65 11.32 5.16
C ASP A 343 8.96 10.97 6.59
N VAL A 344 9.37 11.97 7.36
CA VAL A 344 9.65 11.83 8.79
C VAL A 344 8.39 11.39 9.53
N LYS A 345 7.24 12.01 9.26
CA LYS A 345 5.97 11.61 9.90
C LYS A 345 5.57 10.19 9.56
N LEU A 346 5.58 9.85 8.27
CA LEU A 346 5.15 8.53 7.79
C LEU A 346 6.07 7.40 8.26
N ARG A 347 7.35 7.67 8.56
CA ARG A 347 8.28 6.66 9.06
C ARG A 347 8.31 6.56 10.58
N ILE A 348 8.22 7.70 11.27
CA ILE A 348 8.40 7.75 12.73
C ILE A 348 7.09 7.46 13.46
N TYR A 349 5.95 7.95 12.99
CA TYR A 349 4.67 7.84 13.73
C TYR A 349 4.18 6.38 13.81
N PRO A 350 4.17 5.60 12.71
CA PRO A 350 3.78 4.19 12.78
C PRO A 350 4.78 3.33 13.57
N GLY A 351 6.05 3.72 13.65
CA GLY A 351 7.08 3.01 14.43
C GLY A 351 7.00 3.29 15.94
N LEU A 352 6.67 4.52 16.34
CA LEU A 352 6.55 4.90 17.74
C LEU A 352 5.23 4.45 18.38
N ALA A 353 4.14 4.37 17.61
CA ALA A 353 2.83 4.01 18.16
C ALA A 353 2.83 2.63 18.85
N PRO A 354 3.37 1.54 18.26
CA PRO A 354 3.50 0.25 18.95
C PRO A 354 4.36 0.32 20.20
N MET A 355 5.45 1.10 20.20
CA MET A 355 6.32 1.27 21.37
C MET A 355 5.61 1.95 22.53
N LEU A 356 4.73 2.91 22.26
CA LEU A 356 3.97 3.61 23.29
C LEU A 356 2.84 2.74 23.87
N VAL A 357 2.26 1.86 23.04
CA VAL A 357 1.15 0.98 23.45
C VAL A 357 1.65 -0.28 24.17
N MET A 358 2.84 -0.79 23.83
CA MET A 358 3.42 -1.99 24.44
C MET A 358 3.41 -1.99 25.99
N PRO A 359 3.83 -0.92 26.70
CA PRO A 359 3.78 -0.89 28.17
C PRO A 359 2.37 -1.12 28.75
N PHE A 360 1.32 -0.64 28.06
CA PHE A 360 -0.07 -0.82 28.48
C PHE A 360 -0.63 -2.20 28.15
N ILE A 361 -0.01 -2.93 27.23
CA ILE A 361 -0.38 -4.32 26.90
C ILE A 361 0.30 -5.31 27.87
N PHE A 362 1.48 -4.95 28.38
CA PHE A 362 2.23 -5.76 29.35
C PHE A 362 1.77 -5.59 30.80
N LEU A 363 1.17 -4.44 31.13
CA LEU A 363 0.40 -4.26 32.37
C LEU A 363 -0.93 -5.02 32.27
#